data_AF-A0A2V7LHD4-F1
#
_entry.id   AF-A0A2V7LHD4-F1
#
_cell.length_a   1.000
_cell.length_b   1.000
_cell.length_c   1.000
_cell.angle_alpha   90.00
_cell.angle_beta   90.00
_cell.angle_gamma   90.00
#
_symmetry.space_group_name_H-M   'P 1'
#
loop_
_entity.id
_entity.type
_entity.pdbx_description
1 polymer ?
#
loop_
_entity_poly.entity_id
_entity_poly.type
_entity_poly.pdbx_seq_one_letter_code
_entity_poly.pdbx_strand_id
1 'polypeptide(L)'
;MAALVAGQAGGGDKRGMESAALLVVRANGGYLGLNDRYIDIRVYDDTNPIRELQRLYQLHRLYFFTSRPEDLIPVTLDVVKQLEPILLREPAGQPEKWLAVPQGVANRRFLEALANFMYWENYDVRVRMDGKIDTVVLDDILKRRKP
;
A
#
# COMPACT_ATOMS: atom_id res chain seq x y z
N MET A 1 6.16 0.61 16.90
CA MET A 1 5.86 2.03 17.22
C MET A 1 5.53 2.29 18.68
N ALA A 2 4.93 1.34 19.43
CA ALA A 2 4.53 1.55 20.83
C ALA A 2 5.67 2.06 21.74
N ALA A 3 6.88 1.51 21.61
CA ALA A 3 8.02 1.95 22.41
C ALA A 3 8.39 3.43 22.21
N LEU A 4 8.39 3.93 20.96
CA LEU A 4 8.70 5.32 20.66
C LEU A 4 7.65 6.27 21.23
N VAL A 5 6.36 5.89 21.13
CA VAL A 5 5.24 6.64 21.71
C VAL A 5 5.33 6.67 23.24
N ALA A 6 5.58 5.51 23.86
CA ALA A 6 5.71 5.40 25.30
C ALA A 6 6.92 6.19 25.84
N GLY A 7 8.06 6.18 25.13
CA GLY A 7 9.23 6.95 25.49
C GLY A 7 8.98 8.47 25.47
N GLN A 8 8.28 8.96 24.45
CA GLN A 8 7.88 10.37 24.41
C GLN A 8 6.90 10.73 25.54
N ALA A 9 5.92 9.86 25.82
CA ALA A 9 4.98 10.06 26.92
C ALA A 9 5.65 10.00 28.32
N GLY A 10 6.77 9.28 28.44
CA GLY A 10 7.57 9.18 29.65
C GLY A 10 8.48 10.39 29.93
N GLY A 11 8.37 11.46 29.14
CA GLY A 11 9.13 12.70 29.32
C GLY A 11 10.01 13.10 28.13
N GLY A 12 10.22 12.20 27.16
CA GLY A 12 10.90 12.48 25.90
C GLY A 12 12.32 13.07 26.05
N ASP A 13 12.83 13.64 24.96
CA ASP A 13 14.03 14.48 25.02
C ASP A 13 13.64 15.85 25.62
N LYS A 14 14.44 16.34 26.57
CA LYS A 14 14.21 17.62 27.26
C LYS A 14 14.21 18.82 26.32
N ARG A 15 14.85 18.71 25.15
CA ARG A 15 14.90 19.77 24.13
C ARG A 15 13.63 19.83 23.28
N GLY A 16 12.74 18.84 23.40
CA GLY A 16 11.55 18.70 22.57
C GLY A 16 11.68 17.60 21.54
N MET A 17 10.80 17.63 20.54
CA MET A 17 10.68 16.59 19.53
C MET A 17 10.55 17.22 18.15
N GLU A 18 11.63 17.17 17.36
CA GLU A 18 11.69 17.75 16.01
C GLU A 18 11.87 16.69 14.91
N SER A 19 12.43 15.52 15.26
CA SER A 19 12.70 14.44 14.32
C SER A 19 12.35 13.07 14.89
N ALA A 20 12.19 12.09 14.00
CA ALA A 20 11.99 10.69 14.37
C ALA A 20 12.48 9.77 13.24
N ALA A 21 12.99 8.59 13.60
CA ALA A 21 13.43 7.61 12.61
C ALA A 21 13.06 6.17 13.01
N LEU A 22 12.90 5.31 12.01
CA LEU A 22 12.77 3.87 12.15
C LEU A 22 13.76 3.19 11.21
N LEU A 23 14.72 2.48 11.79
CA LEU A 23 15.65 1.61 11.06
C LEU A 23 15.45 0.18 11.52
N VAL A 24 15.13 -0.72 10.60
CA VAL A 24 15.11 -2.16 10.81
C VAL A 24 16.02 -2.79 9.78
N VAL A 25 16.97 -3.59 10.24
CA VAL A 25 17.90 -4.32 9.38
C VAL A 25 17.62 -5.81 9.38
N ARG A 26 17.80 -6.43 8.22
CA ARG A 26 17.69 -7.87 8.00
C ARG A 26 18.63 -8.22 6.86
N ALA A 27 19.41 -9.28 6.99
CA ALA A 27 20.29 -9.75 5.91
C ALA A 27 19.50 -9.88 4.59
N ASN A 28 19.95 -9.19 3.54
CA ASN A 28 19.29 -9.11 2.23
C ASN A 28 17.80 -8.68 2.30
N GLY A 29 17.43 -7.90 3.32
CA GLY A 29 16.06 -7.46 3.54
C GLY A 29 15.67 -6.19 2.80
N GLY A 30 16.62 -5.48 2.21
CA GLY A 30 16.38 -4.26 1.45
C GLY A 30 15.55 -4.48 0.19
N TYR A 31 15.19 -3.38 -0.46
CA TYR A 31 14.47 -3.42 -1.74
C TYR A 31 15.22 -4.30 -2.76
N LEU A 32 14.50 -5.25 -3.36
CA LEU A 32 15.04 -6.29 -4.25
C LEU A 32 16.22 -7.09 -3.66
N GLY A 33 16.38 -7.12 -2.33
CA GLY A 33 17.49 -7.80 -1.65
C GLY A 33 18.85 -7.15 -1.84
N LEU A 34 18.92 -5.89 -2.32
CA LEU A 34 20.17 -5.23 -2.70
C LEU A 34 20.97 -4.66 -1.51
N ASN A 35 20.41 -4.68 -0.30
CA ASN A 35 21.07 -4.29 0.94
C ASN A 35 20.35 -4.88 2.15
N ASP A 36 20.77 -4.51 3.37
CA ASP A 36 20.21 -5.01 4.62
C ASP A 36 19.13 -4.11 5.24
N ARG A 37 18.81 -2.96 4.63
CA ARG A 37 17.86 -1.97 5.19
C ARG A 37 16.43 -2.39 4.86
N TYR A 38 15.86 -3.25 5.70
CA TYR A 38 14.48 -3.74 5.54
C TYR A 38 13.43 -2.64 5.72
N ILE A 39 13.64 -1.73 6.67
CA ILE A 39 12.84 -0.50 6.82
C ILE A 39 13.83 0.62 7.17
N ASP A 40 13.74 1.75 6.46
CA ASP A 40 14.51 2.95 6.80
C ASP A 40 13.68 4.18 6.46
N ILE A 41 13.09 4.77 7.49
CA ILE A 41 12.20 5.94 7.38
C ILE A 41 12.72 6.99 8.34
N ARG A 42 12.84 8.22 7.86
CA ARG A 42 13.37 9.36 8.63
C ARG A 42 12.47 10.56 8.41
N VAL A 43 12.07 11.19 9.50
CA VAL A 43 11.43 12.50 9.55
C VAL A 43 12.47 13.44 10.13
N TYR A 44 12.99 14.34 9.32
CA TYR A 44 14.08 15.24 9.71
C TYR A 44 13.58 16.50 10.44
N ASP A 45 12.37 16.96 10.09
CA ASP A 45 11.73 18.12 10.71
C ASP A 45 10.19 17.98 10.58
N ASP A 46 9.49 17.95 11.71
CA ASP A 46 8.03 18.05 11.83
C ASP A 46 7.70 18.51 13.26
N THR A 47 6.56 19.18 13.46
CA THR A 47 6.07 19.55 14.80
C THR A 47 5.55 18.33 15.58
N ASN A 48 5.32 17.21 14.89
CA ASN A 48 4.88 15.94 15.44
C ASN A 48 5.50 14.75 14.64
N PRO A 49 6.82 14.55 14.74
CA PRO A 49 7.55 13.61 13.88
C PRO A 49 7.22 12.15 14.17
N ILE A 50 6.80 11.79 15.39
CA ILE A 50 6.36 10.41 15.69
C ILE A 50 5.05 10.09 14.95
N ARG A 51 4.08 11.02 14.93
CA ARG A 51 2.84 10.86 14.15
C ARG A 51 3.17 10.73 12.67
N GLU A 52 4.07 11.56 12.15
CA GLU A 52 4.45 11.52 10.75
C GLU A 52 5.20 10.23 10.40
N LEU A 53 6.13 9.78 11.25
CA LEU A 53 6.82 8.51 11.10
C LEU A 53 5.84 7.33 11.07
N GLN A 54 4.77 7.36 11.88
CA GLN A 54 3.70 6.35 11.83
C GLN A 54 2.97 6.37 10.49
N ARG A 55 2.62 7.55 9.96
CA ARG A 55 1.96 7.71 8.66
C ARG A 55 2.83 7.13 7.54
N LEU A 56 4.12 7.51 7.51
CA LEU A 56 5.10 7.01 6.55
C LEU A 56 5.30 5.50 6.69
N TYR A 57 5.31 4.96 7.91
CA TYR A 57 5.39 3.52 8.14
C TYR A 57 4.17 2.78 7.55
N GLN A 58 2.96 3.32 7.64
CA GLN A 58 1.80 2.69 6.98
C GLN A 58 1.92 2.70 5.46
N LEU A 59 2.43 3.78 4.87
CA LEU A 59 2.71 3.83 3.42
C LEU A 59 3.79 2.82 3.03
N HIS A 60 4.86 2.70 3.82
CA HIS A 60 5.90 1.71 3.59
C HIS A 60 5.33 0.29 3.62
N ARG A 61 4.46 -0.03 4.59
CA ARG A 61 3.79 -1.34 4.64
C ARG A 61 2.93 -1.60 3.42
N LEU A 62 2.17 -0.60 2.95
CA LEU A 62 1.31 -0.73 1.78
C LEU A 62 2.12 -1.05 0.52
N TYR A 63 3.18 -0.28 0.26
CA TYR A 63 3.91 -0.33 -1.02
C TYR A 63 5.08 -1.32 -1.06
N PHE A 64 5.67 -1.68 0.08
CA PHE A 64 6.90 -2.48 0.10
C PHE A 64 6.75 -3.87 0.73
N PHE A 65 5.65 -4.15 1.43
CA PHE A 65 5.42 -5.49 1.98
C PHE A 65 4.52 -6.30 1.04
N THR A 66 4.93 -7.54 0.81
CA THR A 66 4.11 -8.51 0.07
C THR A 66 2.85 -8.85 0.85
N SER A 67 1.84 -9.33 0.12
CA SER A 67 0.61 -9.82 0.74
C SER A 67 0.87 -10.92 1.76
N ARG A 68 0.17 -10.85 2.88
CA ARG A 68 0.15 -11.94 3.86
C ARG A 68 -0.98 -12.91 3.47
N PRO A 69 -0.81 -14.23 3.64
CA PRO A 69 -1.85 -15.19 3.26
C PRO A 69 -3.21 -14.90 3.90
N GLU A 70 -3.23 -14.40 5.13
CA GLU A 70 -4.45 -14.05 5.86
C GLU A 70 -5.19 -12.80 5.31
N ASP A 71 -4.51 -11.95 4.53
CA ASP A 71 -5.08 -10.75 3.92
C ASP A 71 -5.60 -11.03 2.49
N LEU A 72 -5.47 -12.26 1.99
CA LEU A 72 -5.86 -12.61 0.62
C LEU A 72 -7.29 -13.15 0.57
N ILE A 73 -8.15 -12.45 -0.16
CA ILE A 73 -9.52 -12.89 -0.45
C ILE A 73 -9.70 -13.22 -1.93
N PRO A 74 -10.62 -14.13 -2.30
CA PRO A 74 -11.01 -14.32 -3.69
C PRO A 74 -11.62 -13.03 -4.26
N VAL A 75 -11.36 -12.77 -5.55
CA VAL A 75 -12.06 -11.72 -6.30
C VAL A 75 -13.45 -12.25 -6.66
N THR A 76 -14.39 -12.12 -5.73
CA THR A 76 -15.79 -12.52 -5.91
C THR A 76 -16.53 -11.54 -6.82
N LEU A 77 -17.77 -11.87 -7.19
CA LEU A 77 -18.65 -10.96 -7.95
C LEU A 77 -18.83 -9.60 -7.25
N ASP A 78 -18.86 -9.57 -5.92
CA ASP A 78 -19.01 -8.32 -5.18
C ASP A 78 -17.74 -7.47 -5.24
N VAL A 79 -16.55 -8.10 -5.20
CA VAL A 79 -15.28 -7.40 -5.42
C VAL A 79 -15.21 -6.86 -6.85
N VAL A 80 -15.65 -7.65 -7.85
CA VAL A 80 -15.73 -7.19 -9.25
C VAL A 80 -16.63 -5.96 -9.36
N LYS A 81 -17.83 -5.98 -8.77
CA LYS A 81 -18.75 -4.83 -8.78
C LYS A 81 -18.16 -3.57 -8.18
N GLN A 82 -17.26 -3.70 -7.20
CA GLN A 82 -16.58 -2.57 -6.57
C GLN A 82 -15.44 -2.02 -7.43
N LEU A 83 -14.64 -2.89 -8.05
CA LEU A 83 -13.44 -2.51 -8.80
C LEU A 83 -13.72 -2.16 -10.26
N GLU A 84 -14.68 -2.82 -10.90
CA GLU A 84 -14.96 -2.66 -12.33
C GLU A 84 -15.30 -1.21 -12.72
N PRO A 85 -16.14 -0.46 -11.97
CA PRO A 85 -16.36 0.96 -12.27
C PRO A 85 -15.09 1.80 -12.21
N ILE A 86 -14.14 1.44 -11.34
CA ILE A 86 -12.84 2.12 -11.23
C ILE A 86 -11.99 1.81 -12.47
N LEU A 87 -11.90 0.55 -12.89
CA LEU A 87 -11.13 0.14 -14.07
C LEU A 87 -11.71 0.67 -15.39
N LEU A 88 -13.02 0.94 -15.43
CA LEU A 88 -13.70 1.55 -16.59
C LEU A 88 -13.46 3.07 -16.71
N ARG A 89 -13.07 3.76 -15.63
CA ARG A 89 -12.87 5.22 -15.62
C ARG A 89 -11.40 5.64 -15.56
N GLU A 90 -10.57 4.78 -14.98
CA GLU A 90 -9.13 4.99 -14.86
C GLU A 90 -8.37 4.46 -16.10
N PRO A 91 -7.21 5.06 -16.45
CA PRO A 91 -6.64 6.24 -15.82
C PRO A 91 -7.44 7.51 -16.12
N ALA A 92 -7.60 8.38 -15.12
CA ALA A 92 -8.25 9.67 -15.28
C ALA A 92 -7.55 10.51 -16.38
N GLY A 93 -8.34 11.14 -17.25
CA GLY A 93 -7.83 11.97 -18.35
C GLY A 93 -7.23 11.22 -19.54
N GLN A 94 -7.13 9.89 -19.50
CA GLN A 94 -6.66 9.09 -20.63
C GLN A 94 -7.82 8.60 -21.52
N PRO A 95 -7.64 8.54 -22.85
CA PRO A 95 -8.67 8.02 -23.76
C PRO A 95 -8.86 6.51 -23.61
N GLU A 96 -7.76 5.77 -23.44
CA GLU A 96 -7.77 4.33 -23.19
C GLU A 96 -7.89 4.07 -21.69
N LYS A 97 -8.86 3.24 -21.33
CA LYS A 97 -9.15 2.82 -19.96
C LYS A 97 -8.64 1.42 -19.70
N TRP A 98 -8.43 1.06 -18.44
CA TRP A 98 -7.98 -0.29 -18.10
C TRP A 98 -8.98 -1.35 -18.58
N LEU A 99 -10.27 -1.06 -18.49
CA LEU A 99 -11.34 -1.81 -19.15
C LEU A 99 -12.12 -0.92 -20.12
N ALA A 100 -12.41 -1.43 -21.30
CA ALA A 100 -13.29 -0.77 -22.27
C ALA A 100 -14.78 -1.11 -22.04
N VAL A 101 -15.08 -2.30 -21.52
CA VAL A 101 -16.44 -2.79 -21.26
C VAL A 101 -16.50 -3.59 -19.97
N PRO A 102 -17.66 -3.62 -19.27
CA PRO A 102 -17.89 -4.50 -18.13
C PRO A 102 -17.56 -5.96 -18.45
N GLN A 103 -16.90 -6.64 -17.52
CA GLN A 103 -16.60 -8.07 -17.59
C GLN A 103 -17.59 -8.88 -16.74
N GLY A 104 -18.05 -8.33 -15.61
CA GLY A 104 -19.01 -8.95 -14.70
C GLY A 104 -18.46 -10.13 -13.90
N VAL A 105 -17.24 -10.59 -14.19
CA VAL A 105 -16.52 -11.69 -13.52
C VAL A 105 -15.02 -11.42 -13.55
N ALA A 106 -14.28 -12.03 -12.63
CA ALA A 106 -12.81 -11.97 -12.57
C ALA A 106 -12.14 -12.87 -13.63
N ASN A 107 -12.46 -12.65 -14.91
CA ASN A 107 -11.83 -13.34 -16.03
C ASN A 107 -10.41 -12.83 -16.29
N ARG A 108 -9.71 -13.44 -17.26
CA ARG A 108 -8.35 -13.05 -17.63
C ARG A 108 -8.21 -11.55 -17.93
N ARG A 109 -9.16 -10.96 -18.69
CA ARG A 109 -9.14 -9.54 -19.06
C ARG A 109 -9.31 -8.62 -17.85
N PHE A 110 -10.24 -8.96 -16.96
CA PHE A 110 -10.42 -8.23 -15.70
C PHE A 110 -9.15 -8.26 -14.85
N LEU A 111 -8.54 -9.44 -14.69
CA LEU A 111 -7.32 -9.59 -13.89
C LEU A 111 -6.12 -8.84 -14.51
N GLU A 112 -5.99 -8.83 -15.84
CA GLU A 112 -4.95 -8.06 -16.53
C GLU A 112 -5.16 -6.55 -16.34
N ALA A 113 -6.40 -6.07 -16.48
CA ALA A 113 -6.74 -4.67 -16.24
C ALA A 113 -6.46 -4.26 -14.78
N LEU A 114 -6.86 -5.10 -13.82
CA LEU A 114 -6.60 -4.88 -12.40
C LEU A 114 -5.10 -4.86 -12.12
N ALA A 115 -4.33 -5.79 -12.68
CA ALA A 115 -2.88 -5.83 -12.53
C ALA A 115 -2.20 -4.57 -13.08
N ASN A 116 -2.56 -4.14 -14.29
CA ASN A 116 -1.99 -2.95 -14.92
C ASN A 116 -2.33 -1.68 -14.12
N PHE A 117 -3.57 -1.55 -13.65
CA PHE A 117 -3.96 -0.49 -12.72
C PHE A 117 -3.14 -0.54 -11.42
N MET A 118 -2.96 -1.73 -10.85
CA MET A 118 -2.22 -1.88 -9.60
C MET A 118 -0.73 -1.54 -9.74
N TYR A 119 -0.10 -1.89 -10.87
CA TYR A 119 1.25 -1.45 -11.19
C TYR A 119 1.32 0.07 -11.34
N TRP A 120 0.35 0.68 -12.01
CA TRP A 120 0.28 2.13 -12.15
C TRP A 120 0.17 2.86 -10.79
N GLU A 121 -0.54 2.27 -9.83
CA GLU A 121 -0.71 2.82 -8.47
C GLU A 121 0.41 2.40 -7.48
N ASN A 122 1.47 1.73 -7.96
CA ASN A 122 2.63 1.25 -7.20
C ASN A 122 2.35 0.11 -6.19
N TYR A 123 1.34 -0.73 -6.43
CA TYR A 123 1.09 -1.92 -5.60
C TYR A 123 1.87 -3.16 -6.06
N ASP A 124 3.04 -2.99 -6.71
CA ASP A 124 3.81 -4.00 -7.43
C ASP A 124 3.98 -5.33 -6.67
N VAL A 125 4.35 -5.24 -5.39
CA VAL A 125 4.63 -6.39 -4.52
C VAL A 125 3.38 -7.17 -4.09
N ARG A 126 2.19 -6.70 -4.49
CA ARG A 126 0.87 -7.27 -4.18
C ARG A 126 0.05 -7.60 -5.44
N VAL A 127 0.60 -7.38 -6.65
CA VAL A 127 -0.08 -7.77 -7.89
C VAL A 127 -0.14 -9.29 -8.01
N ARG A 128 -1.32 -9.79 -8.40
CA ARG A 128 -1.59 -11.23 -8.54
C ARG A 128 -2.51 -11.51 -9.71
N MET A 129 -2.39 -12.71 -10.27
CA MET A 129 -3.22 -13.22 -11.37
C MET A 129 -3.97 -14.51 -11.00
N ASP A 130 -3.91 -14.94 -9.73
CA ASP A 130 -4.52 -16.17 -9.22
C ASP A 130 -5.98 -16.00 -8.76
N GLY A 131 -6.63 -14.89 -9.16
CA GLY A 131 -8.01 -14.59 -8.78
C GLY A 131 -8.18 -14.17 -7.32
N LYS A 132 -7.11 -13.76 -6.64
CA LYS A 132 -7.14 -13.20 -5.29
C LYS A 132 -6.67 -11.76 -5.27
N ILE A 133 -7.18 -10.99 -4.31
CA ILE A 133 -6.73 -9.63 -4.01
C ILE A 133 -6.42 -9.50 -2.52
N ASP A 134 -5.45 -8.65 -2.23
CA ASP A 134 -5.08 -8.24 -0.88
C ASP A 134 -6.09 -7.23 -0.32
N THR A 135 -6.66 -7.51 0.84
CA THR A 135 -7.67 -6.64 1.48
C THR A 135 -7.13 -5.25 1.78
N VAL A 136 -5.85 -5.11 2.13
CA VAL A 136 -5.23 -3.81 2.41
C VAL A 136 -5.18 -2.96 1.14
N VAL A 137 -4.91 -3.58 0.00
CA VAL A 137 -4.89 -2.90 -1.31
C VAL A 137 -6.30 -2.56 -1.76
N LEU A 138 -7.23 -3.51 -1.63
CA LEU A 138 -8.64 -3.28 -1.95
C LEU A 138 -9.18 -2.08 -1.17
N ASP A 139 -8.97 -2.03 0.14
CA ASP A 139 -9.42 -0.94 0.99
C ASP A 139 -8.80 0.41 0.58
N ASP A 140 -7.50 0.45 0.26
CA ASP A 140 -6.83 1.67 -0.17
C ASP A 140 -7.33 2.15 -1.55
N ILE A 141 -7.54 1.23 -2.50
CA ILE A 141 -8.13 1.54 -3.82
C ILE A 141 -9.51 2.17 -3.64
N LEU A 142 -10.41 1.52 -2.89
CA LEU A 142 -11.78 1.99 -2.69
C LEU A 142 -11.83 3.32 -1.93
N LYS A 143 -10.93 3.51 -0.98
CA LYS A 143 -10.82 4.78 -0.24
C LYS A 143 -10.38 5.93 -1.14
N ARG A 144 -9.39 5.71 -2.02
CA ARG A 144 -8.82 6.74 -2.90
C ARG A 144 -9.66 7.02 -4.14
N ARG A 145 -10.35 6.00 -4.63
CA ARG A 145 -11.16 6.05 -5.84
C ARG A 145 -12.59 5.72 -5.48
N LYS A 146 -13.15 6.44 -4.48
CA LYS A 146 -14.57 6.31 -4.09
C LYS A 146 -15.42 6.11 -5.36
N PRO A 147 -16.16 5.01 -5.51
CA PRO A 147 -16.97 4.76 -6.69
C PRO A 147 -17.88 5.96 -6.98
#